data_AF-A0A957BY08-F1
#
_entry.id   AF-A0A957BY08-F1
#
_cell.length_a   1.000
_cell.length_b   1.000
_cell.length_c   1.000
_cell.angle_alpha   90.00
_cell.angle_beta   90.00
_cell.angle_gamma   90.00
#
_symmetry.space_group_name_H-M   'P 1'
#
loop_
_entity.id
_entity.type
_entity.pdbx_description
1 polymer ?
#
loop_
_entity_poly.entity_id
_entity_poly.type
_entity_poly.pdbx_seq_one_letter_code
_entity_poly.pdbx_strand_id
1 'polypeptide(L)'
;MQFPPNQKPDQKPPSDDGDKPPQFQVPRWAWLVVGLVLLLWFTLRVPEMVSSVSPNPVIDVPYTVFRAQVDAGNVQEVVLQDDQVRGTFRSSVTYPEDGSPLLSQGAVQRTSREFSTTLLPVPDTSLVDDLRTAGVTVVARTSELNPILVFLF
;
A
#
# COMPACT_ATOMS: atom_id res chain seq x y z
N MET A 1 17.65 86.42 -12.81
CA MET A 1 18.69 85.69 -12.07
C MET A 1 18.61 84.23 -12.49
N GLN A 2 19.51 83.82 -13.40
CA GLN A 2 19.59 82.47 -13.97
C GLN A 2 20.27 81.55 -12.94
N PHE A 3 19.64 80.44 -12.56
CA PHE A 3 20.28 79.41 -11.74
C PHE A 3 21.19 78.53 -12.62
N PRO A 4 22.43 78.22 -12.20
CA PRO A 4 23.34 77.37 -12.97
C PRO A 4 22.94 75.88 -12.90
N PRO A 5 23.32 75.07 -13.92
CA PRO A 5 22.98 73.64 -13.96
C PRO A 5 23.80 72.83 -12.94
N ASN A 6 23.09 71.97 -12.21
CA ASN A 6 23.62 71.04 -11.22
C ASN A 6 24.42 69.92 -11.91
N GLN A 7 25.75 69.99 -11.89
CA GLN A 7 26.63 68.90 -12.32
C GLN A 7 26.66 67.82 -11.23
N LYS A 8 26.06 66.66 -11.51
CA LYS A 8 26.24 65.46 -10.67
C LYS A 8 27.60 64.86 -11.01
N PRO A 9 28.50 64.58 -10.05
CA PRO A 9 29.70 63.81 -10.32
C PRO A 9 29.29 62.37 -10.64
N ASP A 10 29.82 61.84 -11.75
CA ASP A 10 29.77 60.42 -12.09
C ASP A 10 30.46 59.61 -10.99
N GLN A 11 29.69 59.11 -10.04
CA GLN A 11 30.14 58.09 -9.11
C GLN A 11 30.17 56.75 -9.84
N LYS A 12 31.34 56.44 -10.40
CA LYS A 12 31.72 55.08 -10.77
C LYS A 12 31.68 54.23 -9.49
N PRO A 13 30.88 53.16 -9.40
CA PRO A 13 30.95 52.29 -8.23
C PRO A 13 32.34 51.63 -8.17
N PRO A 14 32.91 51.48 -6.97
CA PRO A 14 34.20 50.84 -6.81
C PRO A 14 34.05 49.34 -7.11
N SER A 15 34.94 48.84 -7.96
CA SER A 15 35.24 47.41 -8.05
C SER A 15 35.88 47.01 -6.73
N ASP A 16 35.20 46.18 -5.94
CA ASP A 16 35.78 45.54 -4.77
C ASP A 16 35.70 44.02 -4.97
N ASP A 17 36.88 43.44 -5.17
CA ASP A 17 37.14 42.01 -5.13
C ASP A 17 36.95 41.51 -3.70
N GLY A 18 35.98 40.63 -3.47
CA GLY A 18 35.75 40.06 -2.14
C GLY A 18 34.88 38.81 -2.19
N ASP A 19 35.54 37.66 -2.05
CA ASP A 19 34.98 36.37 -1.62
C ASP A 19 33.83 35.78 -2.45
N LYS A 20 34.21 35.14 -3.57
CA LYS A 20 33.37 34.07 -4.13
C LYS A 20 33.35 32.93 -3.11
N PRO A 21 32.18 32.54 -2.55
CA PRO A 21 32.11 31.41 -1.64
C PRO A 21 32.62 30.15 -2.35
N PRO A 22 33.30 29.22 -1.65
CA PRO A 22 33.84 28.02 -2.25
C PRO A 22 32.69 27.28 -2.94
N GLN A 23 32.67 27.33 -4.28
CA GLN A 23 31.73 26.57 -5.07
C GLN A 23 32.11 25.11 -4.88
N PHE A 24 31.37 24.42 -4.02
CA PHE A 24 31.46 22.98 -3.84
C PHE A 24 31.11 22.36 -5.20
N GLN A 25 32.13 22.12 -6.02
CA GLN A 25 32.00 21.43 -7.29
C GLN A 25 31.68 19.98 -6.95
N VAL A 26 30.39 19.69 -6.80
CA VAL A 26 29.92 18.32 -6.61
C VAL A 26 30.40 17.52 -7.81
N PRO A 27 31.26 16.51 -7.61
CA PRO A 27 31.74 15.71 -8.71
C PRO A 27 30.55 15.09 -9.45
N ARG A 28 30.61 14.99 -10.78
CA ARG A 28 29.51 14.40 -11.56
C ARG A 28 29.14 12.98 -11.11
N TRP A 29 30.08 12.25 -10.50
CA TRP A 29 29.84 10.93 -9.90
C TRP A 29 29.04 10.99 -8.59
N ALA A 30 29.08 12.10 -7.85
CA ALA A 30 28.26 12.30 -6.67
C ALA A 30 26.76 12.37 -7.03
N TRP A 31 26.40 12.92 -8.20
CA TRP A 31 25.03 12.86 -8.70
C TRP A 31 24.58 11.43 -9.02
N LEU A 32 25.48 10.56 -9.50
CA LEU A 32 25.17 9.14 -9.70
C LEU A 32 25.00 8.41 -8.37
N VAL A 33 25.82 8.71 -7.36
CA VAL A 33 25.70 8.15 -6.02
C VAL A 33 24.40 8.63 -5.36
N VAL A 34 24.08 9.92 -5.46
CA VAL A 34 22.79 10.47 -4.97
C VAL A 34 21.63 9.83 -5.72
N GLY A 35 21.70 9.68 -7.04
CA GLY A 35 20.70 8.97 -7.82
C GLY A 35 20.53 7.51 -7.41
N LEU A 36 21.63 6.80 -7.15
CA LEU A 36 21.62 5.41 -6.68
C LEU A 36 21.04 5.30 -5.27
N VAL A 37 21.40 6.20 -4.36
CA VAL A 37 20.87 6.26 -2.99
C VAL A 37 19.38 6.61 -3.01
N LEU A 38 18.96 7.56 -3.84
CA LEU A 38 17.55 7.92 -4.00
C LEU A 38 16.76 6.78 -4.63
N LEU A 39 17.35 6.07 -5.61
CA LEU A 39 16.76 4.88 -6.21
C LEU A 39 16.60 3.78 -5.17
N LEU A 40 17.64 3.48 -4.37
CA LEU A 40 17.57 2.50 -3.29
C LEU A 40 16.53 2.91 -2.24
N TRP A 41 16.50 4.18 -1.87
CA TRP A 41 15.54 4.69 -0.90
C TRP A 41 14.11 4.61 -1.43
N PHE A 42 13.90 4.92 -2.70
CA PHE A 42 12.60 4.82 -3.37
C PHE A 42 12.16 3.37 -3.53
N THR A 43 13.05 2.45 -3.96
CA THR A 43 12.71 1.03 -4.09
C THR A 43 12.43 0.35 -2.75
N LEU A 44 13.03 0.82 -1.65
CA LEU A 44 12.74 0.35 -0.29
C LEU A 44 11.45 0.94 0.28
N ARG A 45 11.07 2.17 -0.09
CA ARG A 45 9.86 2.86 0.43
C ARG A 45 8.59 2.65 -0.39
N VAL A 46 8.70 2.43 -1.69
CA VAL A 46 7.53 2.19 -2.56
C VAL A 46 6.69 0.98 -2.14
N PRO A 47 7.26 -0.18 -1.70
CA PRO A 47 6.48 -1.33 -1.25
C PRO A 47 5.51 -1.00 -0.12
N GLU A 48 5.91 -0.16 0.85
CA GLU A 48 5.07 0.22 1.99
C GLU A 48 3.89 1.11 1.57
N MET A 49 4.05 1.95 0.54
CA MET A 49 3.01 2.87 0.10
C MET A 49 2.03 2.24 -0.91
N VAL A 50 2.46 1.22 -1.66
CA VAL A 50 1.57 0.45 -2.55
C VAL A 50 0.75 -0.62 -1.83
N SER A 51 1.09 -0.97 -0.59
CA SER A 51 0.27 -1.87 0.23
C SER A 51 -0.98 -1.19 0.83
N SER A 52 -1.02 0.15 0.90
CA SER A 52 -2.13 0.90 1.53
C SER A 52 -3.22 1.37 0.57
N VAL A 53 -3.06 1.14 -0.74
CA VAL A 53 -4.09 1.43 -1.74
C VAL A 53 -4.40 0.10 -2.39
N SER A 54 -5.53 -0.50 -2.03
CA SER A 54 -6.02 -1.73 -2.66
C SER A 54 -6.94 -1.38 -3.85
N PRO A 55 -6.42 -1.36 -5.09
CA PRO A 55 -7.25 -1.27 -6.29
C PRO A 55 -7.87 -2.62 -6.68
N ASN A 56 -7.63 -3.69 -5.92
CA ASN A 56 -8.08 -5.02 -6.26
C ASN A 56 -9.50 -5.27 -5.73
N PRO A 57 -10.47 -5.68 -6.58
CA PRO A 57 -11.82 -5.97 -6.13
C PRO A 57 -11.83 -7.17 -5.18
N VAL A 58 -12.46 -7.05 -4.01
CA VAL A 58 -12.64 -8.18 -3.09
C VAL A 58 -13.48 -9.27 -3.78
N ILE A 59 -12.95 -10.49 -3.85
CA ILE A 59 -13.69 -11.65 -4.38
C ILE A 59 -14.24 -12.48 -3.22
N ASP A 60 -15.49 -12.93 -3.35
CA ASP A 60 -16.07 -13.88 -2.41
C ASP A 60 -15.63 -15.30 -2.78
N VAL A 61 -14.91 -15.95 -1.87
CA VAL A 61 -14.37 -17.29 -2.07
C VAL A 61 -14.94 -18.25 -1.02
N PRO A 62 -15.32 -19.48 -1.40
CA PRO A 62 -15.73 -20.48 -0.44
C PRO A 62 -14.62 -20.80 0.57
N TYR A 63 -15.02 -21.18 1.78
CA TYR A 63 -14.10 -21.54 2.86
C TYR A 63 -13.07 -22.58 2.43
N THR A 64 -13.47 -23.57 1.64
CA THR A 64 -12.58 -24.64 1.17
C THR A 64 -11.48 -24.11 0.24
N VAL A 65 -11.80 -23.13 -0.61
CA VAL A 65 -10.82 -22.47 -1.48
C VAL A 65 -9.85 -21.68 -0.62
N PHE A 66 -10.35 -20.92 0.36
CA PHE A 66 -9.50 -20.23 1.32
C PHE A 66 -8.56 -21.19 2.06
N ARG A 67 -9.08 -22.32 2.56
CA ARG A 67 -8.28 -23.32 3.29
C ARG A 67 -7.16 -23.89 2.43
N ALA A 68 -7.45 -24.22 1.18
CA ALA A 68 -6.42 -24.65 0.22
C ALA A 68 -5.34 -23.59 0.00
N GLN A 69 -5.68 -22.30 -0.01
CA GLN A 69 -4.71 -21.20 -0.12
C GLN A 69 -3.88 -20.99 1.15
N VAL A 70 -4.45 -21.26 2.33
CA VAL A 70 -3.70 -21.26 3.61
C VAL A 70 -2.66 -22.37 3.59
N ASP A 71 -3.06 -23.58 3.21
CA ASP A 71 -2.18 -24.75 3.16
C ASP A 71 -1.08 -24.59 2.10
N ALA A 72 -1.39 -23.89 0.99
CA ALA A 72 -0.41 -23.50 -0.03
C ALA A 72 0.52 -22.33 0.39
N GLY A 73 0.31 -21.74 1.57
CA GLY A 73 1.10 -20.60 2.06
C GLY A 73 0.89 -19.31 1.27
N ASN A 74 -0.21 -19.19 0.52
CA ASN A 74 -0.52 -18.04 -0.33
C ASN A 74 -1.32 -16.95 0.40
N VAL A 75 -1.52 -17.06 1.71
CA VAL A 75 -2.20 -16.05 2.52
C VAL A 75 -1.16 -15.12 3.16
N GLN A 76 -1.43 -13.81 3.16
CA GLN A 76 -0.55 -12.79 3.74
C GLN A 76 -1.11 -12.28 5.07
N GLU A 77 -2.36 -11.83 5.07
CA GLU A 77 -3.04 -11.27 6.23
C GLU A 77 -4.51 -11.70 6.24
N VAL A 78 -5.03 -11.97 7.43
CA VAL A 78 -6.45 -12.24 7.65
C VAL A 78 -6.99 -11.40 8.79
N VAL A 79 -8.15 -10.82 8.55
CA VAL A 79 -8.98 -10.09 9.49
C VAL A 79 -10.22 -10.92 9.74
N LEU A 80 -10.38 -11.41 10.98
CA LEU A 80 -11.58 -12.12 11.41
C LEU A 80 -12.54 -11.11 12.03
N GLN A 81 -13.75 -11.06 11.49
CA GLN A 81 -14.85 -10.23 11.96
C GLN A 81 -16.10 -11.10 12.07
N ASP A 82 -16.46 -11.46 13.31
CA ASP A 82 -17.59 -12.35 13.61
C ASP A 82 -17.50 -13.70 12.86
N ASP A 83 -18.35 -13.91 11.84
CA ASP A 83 -18.33 -15.09 10.96
C ASP A 83 -17.66 -14.83 9.60
N GLN A 84 -17.23 -13.60 9.33
CA GLN A 84 -16.57 -13.20 8.10
C GLN A 84 -15.06 -13.16 8.29
N VAL A 85 -14.34 -13.73 7.33
CA VAL A 85 -12.89 -13.58 7.20
C VAL A 85 -12.62 -12.76 5.96
N ARG A 86 -11.88 -11.67 6.11
CA ARG A 86 -11.35 -10.88 5.01
C ARG A 86 -9.85 -10.96 5.01
N GLY A 87 -9.22 -11.00 3.85
CA GLY A 87 -7.78 -11.11 3.82
C GLY A 87 -7.17 -10.79 2.47
N THR A 88 -5.86 -10.90 2.45
CA THR A 88 -5.05 -10.68 1.27
C THR A 88 -4.20 -11.90 0.98
N PHE A 89 -4.12 -12.26 -0.31
CA PHE A 89 -3.23 -13.29 -0.83
C PHE A 89 -1.88 -12.70 -1.24
N ARG A 90 -0.82 -13.50 -1.11
CA ARG A 90 0.53 -13.20 -1.59
C ARG A 90 0.58 -13.13 -3.12
N SER A 91 -0.20 -13.98 -3.79
CA SER A 91 -0.36 -14.06 -5.24
C SER A 91 -1.85 -14.01 -5.62
N SER A 92 -2.16 -13.46 -6.79
CA SER A 92 -3.55 -13.34 -7.26
C SER A 92 -4.20 -14.71 -7.45
N VAL A 93 -5.40 -14.87 -6.92
CA VAL A 93 -6.22 -16.08 -7.06
C VAL A 93 -7.36 -15.79 -8.02
N THR A 94 -7.60 -16.72 -8.94
CA THR A 94 -8.73 -16.68 -9.89
C THR A 94 -9.82 -17.60 -9.39
N TYR A 95 -11.04 -17.07 -9.25
CA TYR A 95 -12.21 -17.83 -8.85
C TYR A 95 -13.47 -17.38 -9.60
N PRO A 96 -14.33 -18.31 -10.08
CA PRO A 96 -14.11 -19.75 -10.14
C PRO A 96 -12.95 -20.15 -11.05
N GLU A 97 -12.33 -21.31 -10.80
CA GLU A 97 -11.23 -21.84 -11.62
C GLU A 97 -11.67 -22.16 -13.06
N ASP A 98 -10.70 -22.18 -13.98
CA ASP A 98 -10.96 -22.50 -15.39
C ASP A 98 -11.57 -23.91 -15.52
N GLY A 99 -12.71 -24.00 -16.21
CA GLY A 99 -13.45 -25.26 -16.35
C GLY A 99 -14.34 -25.62 -15.15
N SER A 100 -14.46 -24.74 -14.15
CA SER A 100 -15.40 -24.94 -13.05
C SER A 100 -16.85 -25.05 -13.57
N PRO A 101 -17.66 -26.01 -13.10
CA PRO A 101 -19.09 -26.09 -13.42
C PRO A 101 -19.87 -24.82 -13.07
N LEU A 102 -19.34 -24.00 -12.15
CA LEU A 102 -19.92 -22.72 -11.76
C LEU A 102 -19.92 -21.72 -12.93
N LEU A 103 -18.91 -21.76 -13.81
CA LEU A 103 -18.85 -20.92 -15.00
C LEU A 103 -19.99 -21.26 -15.97
N SER A 104 -20.30 -22.56 -16.13
CA SER A 104 -21.44 -23.02 -16.92
C SER A 104 -22.80 -22.65 -16.31
N GLN A 105 -22.83 -22.34 -15.01
CA GLN A 105 -24.02 -21.87 -14.29
C GLN A 105 -24.14 -20.34 -14.27
N GLY A 106 -23.26 -19.62 -14.98
CA GLY A 106 -23.28 -18.16 -15.07
C GLY A 106 -22.49 -17.42 -13.99
N ALA A 107 -21.66 -18.12 -13.21
CA ALA A 107 -20.76 -17.46 -12.29
C ALA A 107 -19.68 -16.66 -13.05
N VAL A 108 -19.41 -15.45 -12.59
CA VAL A 108 -18.39 -14.57 -13.19
C VAL A 108 -17.03 -14.90 -12.58
N GLN A 109 -16.09 -15.30 -13.42
CA GLN A 109 -14.70 -15.46 -13.03
C GLN A 109 -14.07 -14.10 -12.70
N ARG A 110 -13.38 -14.04 -11.56
CA ARG A 110 -12.65 -12.86 -11.11
C ARG A 110 -11.28 -13.27 -10.57
N THR A 111 -10.29 -12.44 -10.85
CA THR A 111 -8.93 -12.59 -10.32
C THR A 111 -8.66 -11.45 -9.37
N SER A 112 -8.29 -11.79 -8.13
CA SER A 112 -7.94 -10.78 -7.13
C SER A 112 -6.96 -11.30 -6.11
N ARG A 113 -6.32 -10.36 -5.41
CA ARG A 113 -5.52 -10.63 -4.21
C ARG A 113 -6.32 -10.44 -2.94
N GLU A 114 -7.44 -9.73 -2.99
CA GLU A 114 -8.30 -9.53 -1.82
C GLU A 114 -9.45 -10.52 -1.86
N PHE A 115 -9.74 -11.13 -0.72
CA PHE A 115 -10.83 -12.09 -0.60
C PHE A 115 -11.68 -11.85 0.64
N SER A 116 -12.92 -12.31 0.55
CA SER A 116 -13.83 -12.49 1.68
C SER A 116 -14.28 -13.94 1.68
N THR A 117 -14.42 -14.53 2.85
CA THR A 117 -15.00 -15.86 3.03
C THR A 117 -15.80 -15.92 4.32
N THR A 118 -16.80 -16.78 4.37
CA THR A 118 -17.60 -17.02 5.58
C THR A 118 -17.08 -18.26 6.28
N LEU A 119 -16.85 -18.16 7.59
CA LEU A 119 -16.49 -19.29 8.44
C LEU A 119 -17.62 -20.32 8.48
N LEU A 120 -17.25 -21.58 8.63
CA LEU A 120 -18.25 -22.60 8.90
C LEU A 120 -18.89 -22.34 10.28
N PRO A 121 -20.17 -22.71 10.45
CA PRO A 121 -20.83 -22.72 11.76
C PRO A 121 -20.22 -23.74 12.73
N VAL A 122 -19.28 -24.57 12.26
CA VAL A 122 -18.52 -25.53 13.06
C VAL A 122 -17.11 -24.97 13.30
N PRO A 123 -16.63 -24.93 14.55
CA PRO A 123 -15.29 -24.42 14.85
C PRO A 123 -14.20 -25.31 14.23
N ASP A 124 -13.32 -24.72 13.41
CA ASP A 124 -12.06 -25.35 12.99
C ASP A 124 -10.94 -24.94 13.95
N THR A 125 -10.54 -25.86 14.83
CA THR A 125 -9.49 -25.61 15.83
C THR A 125 -8.09 -25.57 15.23
N SER A 126 -7.90 -26.10 14.02
CA SER A 126 -6.58 -26.18 13.37
C SER A 126 -6.21 -24.91 12.59
N LEU A 127 -7.21 -24.14 12.18
CA LEU A 127 -7.03 -22.96 11.32
C LEU A 127 -6.05 -21.93 11.92
N VAL A 128 -6.19 -21.62 13.21
CA VAL A 128 -5.36 -20.59 13.87
C VAL A 128 -3.90 -21.03 13.95
N ASP A 129 -3.66 -22.32 14.21
CA ASP A 129 -2.31 -22.88 14.25
C ASP A 129 -1.66 -22.92 12.87
N ASP A 130 -2.42 -23.24 11.83
CA ASP A 130 -1.91 -23.27 10.45
C ASP A 130 -1.59 -21.87 9.93
N LEU A 131 -2.47 -20.89 10.19
CA LEU A 131 -2.22 -19.49 9.85
C LEU A 131 -0.95 -18.96 10.53
N ARG A 132 -0.78 -19.28 11.82
CA ARG A 132 0.42 -18.90 12.58
C ARG A 132 1.68 -19.58 12.02
N THR A 133 1.59 -20.87 11.67
CA THR A 133 2.71 -21.64 11.10
C THR A 133 3.11 -21.11 9.73
N ALA A 134 2.15 -20.69 8.91
CA ALA A 134 2.38 -20.07 7.60
C ALA A 134 2.89 -18.61 7.71
N GLY A 135 3.00 -18.06 8.92
CA GLY A 135 3.46 -16.69 9.17
C GLY A 135 2.46 -15.63 8.73
N VAL A 136 1.16 -15.95 8.77
CA VAL A 136 0.07 -15.04 8.44
C VAL A 136 -0.22 -14.12 9.62
N THR A 137 -0.37 -12.82 9.36
CA THR A 137 -0.83 -11.85 10.38
C THR A 137 -2.33 -12.04 10.61
N VAL A 138 -2.71 -12.33 11.85
CA VAL A 138 -4.12 -12.52 12.25
C VAL A 138 -4.58 -11.33 13.07
N VAL A 139 -5.62 -10.63 12.61
CA VAL A 139 -6.23 -9.49 13.29
C VAL A 139 -7.69 -9.80 13.59
N ALA A 140 -8.13 -9.63 14.84
CA ALA A 140 -9.54 -9.76 15.21
C ALA A 140 -10.20 -8.39 15.30
N ARG A 141 -11.43 -8.25 14.77
CA ARG A 141 -12.28 -7.07 14.93
C ARG A 141 -13.64 -7.47 15.49
N THR A 142 -14.06 -6.82 16.57
CA THR A 142 -15.43 -6.96 17.10
C THR A 142 -16.34 -5.93 16.44
N SER A 143 -17.51 -6.37 15.97
CA SER A 143 -18.56 -5.46 15.53
C SER A 143 -19.32 -4.92 16.75
N GLU A 144 -19.12 -3.66 17.12
CA GLU A 144 -19.98 -3.00 18.10
C GLU A 144 -21.36 -2.75 17.46
N LEU A 145 -22.39 -3.40 17.99
CA LEU A 145 -23.79 -3.13 17.63
C LEU A 145 -24.09 -1.66 17.92
N ASN A 146 -24.39 -0.89 16.87
CA ASN A 146 -24.66 0.53 16.98
C ASN A 146 -25.93 0.75 17.84
N PRO A 147 -25.82 1.33 19.06
CA PRO A 147 -26.93 1.37 20.03
C PRO A 147 -28.13 2.20 19.55
N ILE A 148 -27.96 2.98 18.48
CA ILE A 148 -29.04 3.74 17.84
C ILE A 148 -30.21 2.83 17.40
N LEU A 149 -29.94 1.58 17.03
CA LEU A 149 -30.98 0.63 16.64
C LEU A 149 -31.79 0.06 17.81
N VAL A 150 -31.34 0.23 19.05
CA VAL A 150 -32.07 -0.22 20.25
C VAL A 150 -33.18 0.76 20.64
N PHE A 151 -33.09 2.02 20.19
CA PHE A 151 -34.07 3.07 20.53
C PHE A 151 -35.19 3.26 19.49
N LEU A 152 -35.21 2.46 18.41
CA LEU A 152 -36.22 2.55 17.34
C LEU A 152 -37.32 1.47 17.43
N PHE A 153 -37.39 0.73 18.53
CA PHE A 153 -38.47 -0.21 18.85
C PHE A 153 -39.18 0.17 20.15
#